data_AF-A0A2V8WR21-F1
#
_entry.id   AF-A0A2V8WR21-F1
#
_cell.length_a   1.000
_cell.length_b   1.000
_cell.length_c   1.000
_cell.angle_alpha   90.00
_cell.angle_beta   90.00
_cell.angle_gamma   90.00
#
_symmetry.space_group_name_H-M   'P 1'
#
loop_
_entity.id
_entity.type
_entity.pdbx_description
1 polymer ?
#
loop_
_entity_poly.entity_id
_entity_poly.type
_entity_poly.pdbx_seq_one_letter_code
_entity_poly.pdbx_strand_id
1 'polypeptide(L)'
;MGRGTQPWTSPDPALRCAIAAVNVPPVKIVEIENWMWKEKKIRIRGGAPSKIRLSTPYYLLRKDVDRFLAAFDEYRSLKRPA
;
A
#
# COMPACT_ATOMS: atom_id res chain seq x y z
N MET A 1 -8.20 7.97 2.15
CA MET A 1 -8.63 7.11 1.03
C MET A 1 -8.78 8.00 -0.18
N GLY A 2 -7.93 7.86 -1.20
CA GLY A 2 -7.92 8.79 -2.32
C GLY A 2 -6.69 8.61 -3.20
N ARG A 3 -6.62 7.49 -3.94
CA ARG A 3 -5.63 7.22 -5.02
C ARG A 3 -6.22 6.29 -6.10
N GLY A 4 -7.54 6.31 -6.29
CA GLY A 4 -8.24 5.34 -7.15
C GLY A 4 -8.30 3.92 -6.57
N THR A 5 -8.26 3.80 -5.23
CA THR A 5 -8.23 2.53 -4.52
C THR A 5 -9.62 2.08 -4.11
N GLN A 6 -9.95 0.81 -4.30
CA GLN A 6 -11.17 0.23 -3.71
C GLN A 6 -10.87 -0.36 -2.34
N PRO A 7 -11.57 0.05 -1.27
CA PRO A 7 -11.37 -0.50 0.06
C PRO A 7 -11.91 -1.93 0.14
N TRP A 8 -11.16 -2.84 0.75
CA TRP A 8 -11.58 -4.22 0.99
C TRP A 8 -11.83 -4.51 2.47
N THR A 9 -11.38 -3.64 3.38
CA THR A 9 -11.53 -3.79 4.84
C THR A 9 -12.47 -2.71 5.37
N SER A 10 -13.72 -3.04 5.77
CA SER A 10 -14.81 -2.18 6.33
C SER A 10 -14.80 -0.70 5.88
N PRO A 11 -15.71 0.20 6.24
CA PRO A 11 -15.43 1.65 6.26
C PRO A 11 -15.20 2.16 7.68
N ASP A 12 -15.68 1.40 8.65
CA ASP A 12 -15.71 1.74 10.06
C ASP A 12 -14.34 1.52 10.72
N PRO A 13 -13.70 2.55 11.31
CA PRO A 13 -12.44 2.39 12.04
C PRO A 13 -12.54 1.41 13.21
N ALA A 14 -13.70 1.25 13.85
CA ALA A 14 -13.89 0.32 14.97
C ALA A 14 -13.79 -1.15 14.54
N LEU A 15 -13.97 -1.44 13.25
CA LEU A 15 -14.00 -2.80 12.70
C LEU A 15 -12.75 -3.18 11.87
N ARG A 16 -11.74 -2.29 11.80
CA ARG A 16 -10.58 -2.45 10.89
C ARG A 16 -9.30 -2.90 11.58
N CYS A 17 -9.26 -2.87 12.91
CA CYS A 17 -8.05 -3.11 13.69
C CYS A 17 -6.86 -2.34 13.08
N ALA A 18 -5.68 -2.95 13.06
CA ALA A 18 -4.45 -2.40 12.50
C ALA A 18 -4.18 -2.85 11.04
N ILE A 19 -5.21 -3.21 10.26
CA ILE A 19 -5.03 -3.73 8.89
C ILE A 19 -5.91 -2.96 7.90
N ALA A 20 -5.27 -2.42 6.86
CA ALA A 20 -5.95 -1.84 5.71
C ALA A 20 -5.63 -2.66 4.46
N ALA A 21 -6.65 -3.22 3.81
CA ALA A 21 -6.50 -3.83 2.50
C ALA A 21 -7.21 -3.01 1.43
N VAL A 22 -6.51 -2.73 0.35
CA VAL A 22 -6.98 -1.93 -0.78
C VAL A 22 -6.66 -2.62 -2.09
N ASN A 23 -7.60 -2.55 -3.03
CA ASN A 23 -7.34 -2.95 -4.41
C ASN A 23 -6.90 -1.72 -5.21
N VAL A 24 -5.78 -1.83 -5.92
CA VAL A 24 -5.18 -0.69 -6.66
C VAL A 24 -4.76 -1.07 -8.09
N PRO A 25 -5.70 -1.39 -9.00
CA PRO A 25 -5.37 -1.59 -10.40
C PRO A 25 -4.79 -0.32 -11.04
N PRO A 26 -3.86 -0.39 -12.01
CA PRO A 26 -3.28 -1.59 -12.62
C PRO A 26 -1.98 -2.07 -11.93
N VAL A 27 -1.74 -1.69 -10.66
CA VAL A 27 -0.51 -2.07 -9.95
C VAL A 27 -0.43 -3.58 -9.84
N LYS A 28 0.73 -4.16 -10.19
CA LYS A 28 1.00 -5.58 -9.97
C LYS A 28 1.66 -5.75 -8.61
N ILE A 29 0.98 -6.46 -7.70
CA ILE A 29 1.41 -6.60 -6.30
C ILE A 29 2.85 -7.12 -6.17
N VAL A 30 3.22 -8.10 -6.99
CA VAL A 30 4.57 -8.71 -6.98
C VAL A 30 5.64 -7.70 -7.37
N GLU A 31 5.36 -6.81 -8.31
CA GLU A 31 6.33 -5.80 -8.75
C GLU A 31 6.54 -4.73 -7.68
N ILE A 32 5.46 -4.19 -7.11
CA ILE A 32 5.55 -3.15 -6.08
C ILE A 32 6.11 -3.70 -4.77
N GLU A 33 5.77 -4.94 -4.37
CA GLU A 33 6.34 -5.59 -3.18
C GLU A 33 7.88 -5.70 -3.30
N ASN A 34 8.36 -6.16 -4.46
CA ASN A 34 9.79 -6.26 -4.74
C ASN A 34 10.48 -4.90 -4.78
N TRP A 35 9.89 -3.91 -5.45
CA TRP A 35 10.46 -2.56 -5.55
C TRP A 35 10.50 -1.86 -4.18
N MET A 36 9.42 -1.92 -3.40
CA MET A 36 9.35 -1.33 -2.07
C MET A 36 10.41 -1.90 -1.13
N TRP A 37 10.66 -3.21 -1.20
CA TRP A 37 11.71 -3.84 -0.40
C TRP A 37 13.13 -3.49 -0.87
N LYS A 38 13.39 -3.57 -2.18
CA LYS A 38 14.73 -3.33 -2.73
C LYS A 38 15.15 -1.86 -2.59
N GLU A 39 14.29 -0.93 -3.01
CA GLU A 39 14.63 0.50 -3.10
C GLU A 39 14.32 1.28 -1.82
N LYS A 40 13.20 0.97 -1.16
CA LYS A 40 12.70 1.79 -0.04
C LYS A 40 12.82 1.11 1.32
N LYS A 41 13.18 -0.18 1.35
CA LYS A 41 13.19 -1.03 2.55
C LYS A 41 11.85 -1.06 3.29
N ILE A 42 10.75 -0.99 2.54
CA ILE A 42 9.38 -1.06 3.08
C ILE A 42 8.82 -2.45 2.75
N ARG A 43 8.28 -3.13 3.76
CA ARG A 43 7.66 -4.44 3.59
C ARG A 43 6.14 -4.29 3.53
N ILE A 44 5.58 -4.59 2.38
CA ILE A 44 4.13 -4.73 2.17
C ILE A 44 3.83 -6.16 1.76
N ARG A 45 2.57 -6.59 1.90
CA ARG A 45 2.09 -7.86 1.37
C ARG A 45 0.81 -7.63 0.61
N GLY A 46 0.36 -8.60 -0.17
CA GLY A 46 -0.89 -8.46 -0.88
C GLY A 46 -1.30 -9.72 -1.61
N GLY A 47 -2.45 -9.62 -2.29
CA GLY A 47 -2.99 -10.69 -3.12
C GLY A 47 -2.91 -10.32 -4.59
N ALA A 48 -2.56 -11.28 -5.45
CA ALA A 48 -2.59 -11.07 -6.89
C ALA A 48 -4.02 -10.75 -7.36
N PRO A 49 -4.21 -9.89 -8.38
CA PRO A 49 -3.16 -9.16 -9.12
C PRO A 49 -2.76 -7.81 -8.49
N SER A 50 -3.67 -7.11 -7.81
CA SER A 50 -3.51 -5.69 -7.45
C SER A 50 -3.91 -5.33 -6.02
N LYS A 51 -4.09 -6.33 -5.15
CA LYS A 51 -4.49 -6.10 -3.76
C LYS A 51 -3.26 -5.84 -2.90
N ILE A 52 -3.24 -4.71 -2.20
CA ILE A 52 -2.21 -4.34 -1.21
C ILE A 52 -2.82 -4.46 0.18
N ARG A 53 -2.09 -5.07 1.12
CA ARG A 53 -2.42 -5.17 2.53
C ARG A 53 -1.33 -4.48 3.36
N LEU A 54 -1.74 -3.43 4.07
CA LEU A 54 -0.94 -2.72 5.04
C LEU A 54 -1.31 -3.22 6.42
N SER A 55 -0.32 -3.72 7.15
CA SER A 55 -0.46 -4.07 8.57
C SER A 55 0.32 -3.03 9.35
N THR A 56 -0.37 -2.24 10.17
CA THR A 56 0.20 -1.13 10.95
C THR A 56 0.19 -1.44 12.45
N PRO A 57 1.05 -2.37 12.92
CA PRO A 57 1.14 -2.72 14.33
C PRO A 57 1.55 -1.52 15.19
N TYR A 58 1.36 -1.63 16.51
CA TYR A 58 1.49 -0.53 17.47
C TYR A 58 2.84 0.21 17.47
N TYR A 59 3.90 -0.41 16.95
CA TYR A 59 5.23 0.19 16.85
C TYR A 59 5.43 1.02 15.58
N LEU A 60 4.51 0.99 14.61
CA LEU A 60 4.58 1.88 13.45
C LEU A 60 4.08 3.27 13.83
N LEU A 61 4.88 4.26 13.50
CA LEU A 61 4.56 5.65 13.70
C LEU A 61 3.89 6.21 12.46
N ARG A 62 3.18 7.34 12.62
CA ARG A 62 2.54 8.04 11.49
C ARG A 62 3.53 8.34 10.36
N LYS A 63 4.76 8.73 10.71
CA LYS A 63 5.86 8.98 9.75
C LYS A 63 6.19 7.76 8.86
N ASP A 64 6.01 6.54 9.36
CA ASP A 64 6.28 5.32 8.59
C ASP A 64 5.19 5.09 7.53
N VAL A 65 3.95 5.42 7.89
CA VAL A 65 2.81 5.42 6.94
C VAL A 65 3.00 6.50 5.89
N ASP A 66 3.40 7.71 6.28
CA ASP A 66 3.65 8.80 5.34
C ASP A 66 4.83 8.48 4.40
N ARG A 67 5.89 7.82 4.90
CA ARG A 67 6.99 7.29 4.08
C ARG A 67 6.51 6.26 3.05
N PHE A 68 5.61 5.34 3.44
CA PHE A 68 5.00 4.40 2.50
C PHE A 68 4.18 5.15 1.43
N LEU A 69 3.39 6.15 1.83
CA LEU A 69 2.58 6.92 0.90
C LEU A 69 3.44 7.66 -0.13
N ALA A 70 4.53 8.30 0.29
CA ALA A 70 5.46 8.96 -0.61
C ALA A 70 6.11 7.97 -1.59
N ALA A 71 6.61 6.83 -1.09
CA ALA A 71 7.19 5.77 -1.92
C ALA A 71 6.18 5.19 -2.93
N PHE A 72 4.90 5.08 -2.54
CA PHE A 72 3.85 4.60 -3.42
C PHE A 72 3.58 5.57 -4.57
N ASP A 73 3.59 6.88 -4.31
CA ASP A 73 3.40 7.88 -5.35
C ASP A 73 4.58 7.89 -6.33
N GLU A 74 5.81 7.76 -5.82
CA GLU A 74 7.02 7.62 -6.63
C GLU A 74 6.96 6.39 -7.54
N TYR A 75 6.57 5.23 -7.00
CA TYR A 75 6.38 4.02 -7.81
C TYR A 75 5.36 4.25 -8.93
N ARG A 76 4.25 4.94 -8.62
CA ARG A 76 3.23 5.26 -9.62
C ARG A 76 3.73 6.22 -10.69
N SER A 77 4.54 7.22 -10.35
CA SER A 77 5.12 8.13 -11.35
C SER A 77 6.09 7.40 -12.28
N LEU A 78 6.86 6.45 -11.77
CA LEU A 78 7.79 5.65 -12.59
C LEU A 78 7.07 4.71 -13.57
N LYS A 79 5.88 4.24 -13.20
CA LYS A 79 5.09 3.27 -13.98
C LYS A 79 4.03 3.91 -14.86
N ARG A 80 3.81 5.23 -14.75
CA ARG A 80 2.91 5.94 -15.66
C ARG A 80 3.66 6.17 -16.97
N PRO A 81 3.19 5.66 -18.12
CA PRO A 81 3.74 6.10 -19.39
C PRO A 81 3.51 7.61 -19.53
N ALA A 82 4.47 8.30 -20.15
CA ALA A 82 4.38 9.71 -20.50
C ALA A 82 3.11 10.00 -21.31
#